data_AF-G7TJ44-F1
#
_entry.id   AF-G7TJ44-F1
#
_cell.length_a   1.000
_cell.length_b   1.000
_cell.length_c   1.000
_cell.angle_alpha   90.00
_cell.angle_beta   90.00
_cell.angle_gamma   90.00
#
_symmetry.space_group_name_H-M   'P 1'
#
loop_
_entity.id
_entity.type
_entity.pdbx_description
1 polymer ?
#
loop_
_entity_poly.entity_id
_entity_poly.type
_entity_poly.pdbx_seq_one_letter_code
_entity_poly.pdbx_strand_id
1 'polypeptide(L)'
;MTDLPQIRQHVTVAAGQAAPPEDWWQSLVRSQMPAGSCTQGNSNCVASSNDLDGDGQLDLLLCSLNSEYALACVLQTRNPDGWYPAGTADLYSLDSEAKSEVSQALRNGQIQTRPNRRPELALPGDRRIHIRPGEEGLRPETRP
;
A
#
# COMPACT_ATOMS: atom_id res chain seq x y z
N MET A 1 18.21 9.09 0.51
CA MET A 1 17.85 10.50 0.77
C MET A 1 17.38 10.58 2.20
N THR A 2 17.85 11.58 2.95
CA THR A 2 17.44 11.83 4.34
C THR A 2 16.73 13.17 4.48
N ASP A 3 16.54 13.88 3.36
CA ASP A 3 15.93 15.21 3.33
C ASP A 3 14.45 15.12 2.95
N LEU A 4 13.60 15.71 3.79
CA LEU A 4 12.14 15.62 3.70
C LEU A 4 11.57 16.25 2.41
N PRO A 5 12.02 17.46 1.98
CA PRO A 5 11.57 18.07 0.74
C PRO A 5 11.92 17.21 -0.49
N GLN A 6 13.10 16.56 -0.51
CA GLN A 6 13.46 15.66 -1.59
C GLN A 6 12.53 14.45 -1.64
N ILE A 7 12.28 13.80 -0.50
CA ILE A 7 11.34 12.65 -0.45
C ILE A 7 9.95 13.06 -0.93
N ARG A 8 9.47 14.25 -0.56
CA ARG A 8 8.18 14.78 -1.04
C ARG A 8 8.11 15.03 -2.54
N GLN A 9 9.24 15.30 -3.19
CA GLN A 9 9.30 15.46 -4.64
C GLN A 9 9.26 14.11 -5.37
N HIS A 10 9.71 13.03 -4.74
CA HIS A 10 9.81 11.70 -5.36
C HIS A 10 8.65 10.75 -5.03
N VAL A 11 7.94 10.99 -3.92
CA VAL A 11 6.73 10.26 -3.58
C VAL A 11 5.52 11.00 -4.13
N THR A 12 4.88 10.41 -5.12
CA THR A 12 3.63 10.94 -5.69
C THR A 12 2.48 10.67 -4.74
N VAL A 13 1.73 11.70 -4.34
CA VAL A 13 0.45 11.49 -3.67
C VAL A 13 -0.59 11.13 -4.72
N ALA A 14 -1.31 10.03 -4.50
CA ALA A 14 -2.34 9.56 -5.42
C ALA A 14 -3.45 10.61 -5.61
N ALA A 15 -3.95 10.74 -6.84
CA ALA A 15 -4.93 11.74 -7.21
C ALA A 15 -6.21 11.63 -6.38
N GLY A 16 -6.75 12.77 -5.94
CA GLY A 16 -7.97 12.83 -5.15
C GLY A 16 -7.83 12.36 -3.69
N GLN A 17 -6.64 11.93 -3.25
CA GLN A 17 -6.38 11.56 -1.87
C GLN A 17 -5.95 12.76 -1.03
N ALA A 18 -6.21 12.70 0.28
CA ALA A 18 -5.66 13.66 1.22
C ALA A 18 -4.13 13.55 1.26
N ALA A 19 -3.46 14.69 1.45
CA ALA A 19 -2.01 14.70 1.63
C ALA A 19 -1.64 13.89 2.89
N PRO A 20 -0.61 13.03 2.83
CA PRO A 20 -0.13 12.35 4.02
C PRO A 20 0.30 13.36 5.10
N PRO A 21 0.01 13.08 6.39
CA PRO A 21 0.32 13.97 7.49
C PRO A 21 1.82 14.17 7.66
N GLU A 22 2.20 15.32 8.23
CA GLU A 22 3.60 15.73 8.40
C GLU A 22 4.43 14.72 9.20
N ASP A 23 3.85 14.17 10.27
CA ASP A 23 4.51 13.19 11.15
C ASP A 23 4.75 11.85 10.44
N TRP A 24 3.94 11.49 9.45
CA TRP A 24 4.20 10.32 8.60
C TRP A 24 5.42 10.51 7.71
N TRP A 25 5.54 11.67 7.03
CA TRP A 25 6.71 11.96 6.21
C TRP A 25 8.01 11.87 7.03
N GLN A 26 7.97 12.38 8.26
CA GLN A 26 9.10 12.28 9.19
C GLN A 26 9.39 10.83 9.60
N SER A 27 8.36 10.00 9.78
CA SER A 27 8.53 8.57 10.05
C SER A 27 9.21 7.86 8.87
N LEU A 28 8.85 8.20 7.64
CA LEU A 28 9.42 7.61 6.42
C LEU A 28 10.91 7.89 6.31
N VAL A 29 11.35 9.13 6.57
CA VAL A 29 12.78 9.52 6.62
C VAL A 29 13.57 8.70 7.62
N ARG A 30 12.97 8.39 8.78
CA ARG A 30 13.64 7.69 9.90
C ARG A 30 13.59 6.17 9.77
N SER A 31 12.73 5.65 8.90
CA SER A 31 12.47 4.22 8.79
C SER A 31 13.58 3.47 8.03
N GLN A 32 13.96 2.29 8.53
CA GLN A 32 14.73 1.28 7.79
C GLN A 32 13.80 0.28 7.08
N MET A 33 12.62 0.73 6.65
CA MET A 33 11.62 -0.16 6.05
C MET A 33 12.08 -0.72 4.70
N PRO A 34 11.46 -1.79 4.19
CA PRO A 34 11.59 -2.19 2.77
C PRO A 34 11.24 -1.05 1.81
N ALA A 35 10.43 -0.09 2.25
CA ALA A 35 10.19 1.22 1.65
C ALA A 35 11.43 2.14 1.59
N GLY A 36 12.60 1.69 2.05
CA GLY A 36 13.89 2.35 1.82
C GLY A 36 14.21 2.51 0.33
N SER A 37 13.46 1.86 -0.58
CA SER A 37 13.45 2.21 -2.01
C SER A 37 12.84 3.59 -2.27
N CYS A 38 11.81 4.02 -1.53
CA CYS A 38 11.09 5.28 -1.72
C CYS A 38 11.83 6.51 -1.17
N THR A 39 12.90 6.28 -0.41
CA THR A 39 13.81 7.34 0.02
C THR A 39 15.08 7.37 -0.85
N GLN A 40 15.16 6.64 -1.95
CA GLN A 40 16.26 6.73 -2.93
C GLN A 40 15.98 7.78 -4.01
N GLY A 41 17.03 8.42 -4.54
CA GLY A 41 16.90 9.57 -5.46
C GLY A 41 16.27 9.26 -6.82
N ASN A 42 16.22 7.99 -7.22
CA ASN A 42 15.56 7.51 -8.43
C ASN A 42 14.27 6.75 -8.11
N SER A 43 13.69 6.97 -6.93
CA SER A 43 12.49 6.27 -6.52
C SER A 43 11.25 6.72 -7.28
N ASN A 44 10.41 5.75 -7.62
CA ASN A 44 9.09 5.96 -8.20
C ASN A 44 8.08 5.32 -7.24
N CYS A 45 7.58 6.13 -6.32
CA CYS A 45 6.66 5.67 -5.29
C CYS A 45 5.37 6.47 -5.29
N VAL A 46 4.30 5.80 -4.85
CA VAL A 46 2.97 6.39 -4.71
C VAL A 46 2.48 6.19 -3.29
N ALA A 47 1.97 7.26 -2.68
CA ALA A 47 1.33 7.24 -1.38
C ALA A 47 -0.19 7.48 -1.53
N SER A 48 -1.00 6.66 -0.85
CA SER A 48 -2.45 6.84 -0.75
C SER A 48 -2.84 6.93 0.72
N SER A 49 -3.76 7.84 1.04
CA SER A 49 -4.21 8.13 2.40
C SER A 49 -5.72 7.87 2.51
N ASN A 50 -6.11 6.72 3.05
CA ASN A 50 -7.51 6.31 3.14
C ASN A 50 -7.74 5.39 4.35
N ASP A 51 -8.98 5.23 4.80
CA ASP A 51 -9.38 4.19 5.76
C ASP A 51 -9.53 2.87 4.99
N LEU A 52 -8.50 2.03 5.01
CA LEU A 52 -8.44 0.82 4.19
C LEU A 52 -8.99 -0.41 4.92
N ASP A 53 -8.86 -0.46 6.24
CA ASP A 53 -9.40 -1.55 7.06
C ASP A 53 -10.83 -1.29 7.58
N GLY A 54 -11.31 -0.05 7.49
CA GLY A 54 -12.67 0.35 7.85
C GLY A 54 -12.85 0.64 9.34
N ASP A 55 -11.78 0.87 10.09
CA ASP A 55 -11.83 1.15 11.53
C ASP A 55 -12.07 2.65 11.85
N GLY A 56 -12.09 3.51 10.83
CA GLY A 56 -12.27 4.96 10.95
C GLY A 56 -10.98 5.74 11.18
N GLN A 57 -9.82 5.08 11.24
CA GLN A 57 -8.51 5.70 11.31
C GLN A 57 -7.89 5.84 9.92
N LEU A 58 -6.89 6.71 9.82
CA LEU A 58 -6.20 6.94 8.56
C LEU A 58 -5.11 5.89 8.35
N ASP A 59 -5.21 5.14 7.27
CA ASP A 59 -4.12 4.31 6.77
C ASP A 59 -3.33 5.00 5.66
N LEU A 60 -2.04 4.66 5.58
CA LEU A 60 -1.14 5.09 4.52
C LEU A 60 -0.58 3.89 3.80
N LEU A 61 -0.94 3.77 2.53
CA LEU A 61 -0.37 2.77 1.64
C LEU A 61 0.77 3.42 0.83
N LEU A 62 1.99 2.91 0.99
CA LEU A 62 3.16 3.34 0.23
C LEU A 62 3.59 2.22 -0.71
N CYS A 63 3.47 2.45 -2.02
CA CYS A 63 3.82 1.49 -3.06
C CYS A 63 5.07 1.92 -3.82
N SER A 64 6.02 0.99 -3.99
CA SER A 64 7.18 1.16 -4.88
C SER A 64 6.91 0.54 -6.25
N LEU A 65 7.11 1.34 -7.29
CA LEU A 65 6.87 0.98 -8.70
C LEU A 65 8.17 0.65 -9.46
N ASN A 66 9.29 0.54 -8.73
CA ASN A 66 10.63 0.44 -9.31
C ASN A 66 10.91 -0.91 -9.99
N SER A 67 10.34 -2.01 -9.49
CA SER A 67 10.61 -3.35 -10.01
C SER A 67 9.91 -3.61 -11.35
N GLU A 68 10.61 -4.15 -12.34
CA GLU A 68 10.06 -4.42 -13.69
C GLU A 68 8.89 -5.40 -13.69
N TYR A 69 8.89 -6.38 -12.78
CA TYR A 69 7.92 -7.50 -12.79
C TYR A 69 7.09 -7.59 -11.52
N ALA A 70 7.24 -6.62 -10.61
CA ALA A 70 6.53 -6.63 -9.35
C ALA A 70 6.23 -5.22 -8.85
N LEU A 71 5.23 -5.13 -7.99
CA LEU A 71 4.90 -3.97 -7.19
C LEU A 71 4.91 -4.40 -5.73
N ALA A 72 5.49 -3.57 -4.87
CA ALA A 72 5.57 -3.84 -3.44
C ALA A 72 4.99 -2.65 -2.68
N CYS A 73 4.02 -2.91 -1.82
CA CYS A 73 3.38 -1.90 -0.99
C CYS A 73 3.55 -2.23 0.48
N VAL A 74 3.70 -1.19 1.30
CA VAL A 74 3.63 -1.28 2.76
C VAL A 74 2.40 -0.50 3.21
N LEU A 75 1.54 -1.16 3.98
CA LEU A 75 0.45 -0.54 4.70
C LEU A 75 0.98 -0.05 6.04
N GLN A 76 0.82 1.23 6.32
CA GLN A 76 1.13 1.84 7.60
C GLN A 76 -0.15 2.34 8.25
N THR A 77 -0.24 2.12 9.54
CA THR A 77 -1.29 2.70 10.37
C THR A 77 -0.65 3.37 11.58
N ARG A 78 -1.47 3.98 12.42
CA ARG A 78 -1.01 4.81 13.53
C ARG A 78 -1.51 4.27 14.86
N ASN A 79 -0.63 4.28 15.85
CA ASN A 79 -0.98 4.03 17.26
C ASN A 79 -0.40 5.18 18.13
N PRO A 80 -0.53 5.13 19.47
CA PRO A 80 0.03 6.16 20.34
C PRO A 80 1.55 6.36 20.24
N ASP A 81 2.29 5.33 19.83
CA ASP A 81 3.75 5.38 19.65
C ASP A 81 4.17 5.91 18.27
N GLY A 82 3.21 6.09 17.36
CA GLY A 82 3.41 6.68 16.04
C GLY A 82 3.01 5.76 14.88
N TRP A 83 3.62 6.01 13.72
CA TRP A 83 3.40 5.24 12.51
C TRP A 83 4.15 3.91 12.55
N TYR A 84 3.48 2.83 12.23
CA TYR A 84 4.07 1.49 12.18
C TYR A 84 3.56 0.69 10.96
N PRO A 85 4.35 -0.27 10.44
CA PRO A 85 3.90 -1.12 9.35
C PRO A 85 2.84 -2.12 9.86
N ALA A 86 1.63 -2.02 9.34
CA ALA A 86 0.52 -2.95 9.62
C ALA A 86 0.54 -4.17 8.70
N GLY A 87 1.15 -4.06 7.52
CA GLY A 87 1.27 -5.18 6.58
C GLY A 87 2.01 -4.82 5.31
N THR A 88 2.23 -5.82 4.45
CA THR A 88 2.76 -5.64 3.11
C THR A 88 1.82 -6.26 2.08
N ALA A 89 1.81 -5.70 0.88
CA ALA A 89 1.05 -6.22 -0.25
C ALA A 89 1.95 -6.21 -1.49
N ASP A 90 2.23 -7.39 -2.02
CA ASP A 90 3.08 -7.56 -3.18
C ASP A 90 2.28 -8.16 -4.34
N LEU A 91 2.44 -7.56 -5.51
CA LEU A 91 1.88 -8.06 -6.76
C LEU A 91 3.04 -8.45 -7.69
N TYR A 92 3.15 -9.73 -8.00
CA TYR A 92 4.22 -10.29 -8.82
C TYR A 92 3.71 -10.74 -10.20
N SER A 93 4.64 -11.06 -11.09
CA SER A 93 4.37 -11.65 -12.41
C SER A 93 3.55 -10.74 -13.31
N LEU A 94 3.78 -9.43 -13.20
CA LEU A 94 3.21 -8.45 -14.11
C LEU A 94 4.06 -8.39 -15.37
N ASP A 95 3.43 -8.45 -16.54
CA ASP A 95 4.07 -7.98 -17.76
C ASP A 95 4.09 -6.44 -17.80
N SER A 96 4.74 -5.88 -18.82
CA SER A 96 4.92 -4.43 -18.93
C SER A 96 3.59 -3.66 -19.06
N GLU A 97 2.58 -4.24 -19.71
CA GLU A 97 1.27 -3.62 -19.91
C GLU A 97 0.50 -3.60 -18.58
N ALA A 98 0.35 -4.76 -17.95
CA ALA A 98 -0.29 -4.89 -16.65
C ALA A 98 0.41 -4.03 -15.58
N LYS A 99 1.74 -3.95 -15.60
CA LYS A 99 2.49 -3.06 -14.70
C LYS A 99 2.13 -1.59 -14.94
N SER A 100 2.04 -1.17 -16.20
CA SER A 100 1.67 0.20 -16.55
C SER A 100 0.26 0.52 -16.05
N GLU A 101 -0.71 -0.36 -16.31
CA GLU A 101 -2.09 -0.21 -15.87
C GLU A 101 -2.21 -0.11 -14.35
N VAL A 102 -1.63 -1.05 -13.60
CA VAL A 102 -1.68 -1.03 -12.14
C VAL A 102 -0.96 0.21 -11.58
N SER A 103 0.17 0.59 -12.17
CA SER A 103 0.89 1.81 -11.76
C SER A 103 0.07 3.08 -11.98
N GLN A 104 -0.71 3.16 -13.07
CA GLN A 104 -1.61 4.27 -13.32
C GLN A 104 -2.81 4.26 -12.36
N ALA A 105 -3.39 3.09 -12.10
CA ALA A 105 -4.47 2.94 -11.13
C ALA A 105 -4.07 3.42 -9.74
N LEU A 106 -2.88 3.03 -9.27
CA LEU A 106 -2.32 3.50 -8.00
C LEU A 106 -2.14 5.03 -7.99
N ARG A 107 -1.55 5.61 -9.03
CA ARG A 107 -1.37 7.08 -9.14
C ARG A 107 -2.70 7.83 -9.17
N ASN A 108 -3.73 7.23 -9.77
CA ASN A 108 -5.04 7.85 -9.89
C ASN A 108 -5.93 7.63 -8.65
N GLY A 109 -5.40 7.02 -7.59
CA GLY A 109 -6.17 6.73 -6.37
C GLY A 109 -7.28 5.71 -6.57
N GLN A 110 -7.19 4.87 -7.61
CA GLN A 110 -8.21 3.87 -7.97
C GLN A 110 -8.06 2.60 -7.13
N ILE A 111 -7.92 2.76 -5.81
CA ILE A 111 -7.83 1.67 -4.85
C ILE A 111 -9.22 1.44 -4.27
N GLN A 112 -9.70 0.21 -4.39
CA GLN A 112 -10.96 -0.23 -3.77
C GLN A 112 -10.65 -1.34 -2.79
N THR A 113 -10.99 -1.13 -1.53
CA THR A 113 -10.95 -2.21 -0.55
C THR A 113 -12.17 -3.09 -0.73
N ARG A 114 -11.95 -4.40 -0.61
CA ARG A 114 -13.03 -5.37 -0.61
C ARG A 114 -12.94 -6.13 0.70
N PRO A 115 -14.03 -6.17 1.50
CA PRO A 115 -14.05 -6.98 2.71
C PRO A 115 -13.70 -8.41 2.33
N ASN A 116 -12.65 -8.96 2.94
CA ASN A 116 -12.34 -10.37 2.75
C ASN A 116 -13.38 -11.19 3.53
N ARG A 117 -14.50 -11.51 2.87
CA ARG A 117 -15.58 -12.32 3.45
C ARG A 117 -15.13 -13.74 3.78
N ARG A 118 -13.95 -14.16 3.29
CA ARG A 118 -13.35 -15.46 3.60
C ARG A 118 -12.31 -15.26 4.69
N PRO A 119 -12.40 -16.02 5.79
CA PRO A 119 -11.44 -15.88 6.87
C PRO A 119 -10.03 -16.26 6.38
N GLU A 120 -9.03 -15.59 6.93
CA GLU A 120 -7.67 -16.07 6.84
C GLU A 120 -7.51 -17.31 7.72
N LEU A 121 -6.77 -18.32 7.24
CA LEU A 121 -6.50 -19.51 8.04
C LEU A 121 -5.23 -19.29 8.85
N ALA A 122 -5.35 -19.34 10.17
CA ALA A 122 -4.23 -19.29 11.10
C ALA A 122 -3.85 -20.70 11.58
N LEU A 123 -2.55 -20.99 11.60
CA LEU A 123 -1.95 -22.24 12.07
C LEU A 123 -0.99 -21.94 13.23
N PRO A 124 -0.62 -22.95 14.05
CA PRO A 124 0.35 -22.75 15.13
C PRO A 124 1.67 -22.12 14.65
N GLY A 125 2.19 -21.19 15.45
CA GLY A 125 3.40 -20.41 15.15
C GLY A 125 3.18 -19.28 14.14
N ASP A 126 2.01 -18.63 14.17
CA ASP A 126 1.62 -17.49 13.31
C ASP A 126 1.71 -17.75 11.80
N ARG A 127 1.67 -19.03 11.40
CA ARG A 127 1.62 -19.40 9.98
C ARG A 127 0.24 -19.09 9.43
N ARG A 128 0.20 -18.37 8.31
CA ARG A 128 -1.05 -17.94 7.69
C ARG A 128 -1.18 -18.53 6.29
N ILE A 129 -2.40 -18.93 5.94
CA ILE A 129 -2.75 -19.30 4.58
C ILE A 129 -3.77 -18.28 4.09
N HIS A 130 -3.36 -17.48 3.10
CA HIS A 130 -4.25 -16.54 2.44
C HIS A 130 -5.16 -17.28 1.47
N ILE A 131 -6.47 -17.17 1.68
CA ILE A 131 -7.45 -17.61 0.70
C ILE A 131 -7.50 -16.55 -0.40
N ARG A 132 -7.07 -16.92 -1.61
CA ARG A 132 -7.25 -16.10 -2.82
C ARG A 132 -8.59 -16.48 -3.45
N PRO A 133 -9.64 -15.66 -3.32
CA PRO A 133 -10.92 -15.96 -3.95
C PRO A 133 -10.78 -15.94 -5.48
N GLY A 134 -11.43 -16.89 -6.16
CA GLY A 134 -11.65 -16.79 -7.61
C GLY A 134 -12.68 -15.72 -7.97
N GLU A 135 -12.90 -15.48 -9.26
CA GLU A 135 -13.79 -14.42 -9.75
C GLU A 135 -15.20 -14.47 -9.13
N GLU A 136 -15.81 -15.65 -9.03
CA GLU A 136 -17.13 -15.82 -8.41
C GLU A 136 -17.11 -15.40 -6.93
N GLY A 137 -16.04 -15.72 -6.21
CA GLY A 137 -15.86 -15.33 -4.81
C GLY A 137 -15.62 -13.84 -4.61
N LEU A 138 -15.30 -13.10 -5.68
CA LEU A 138 -15.10 -11.65 -5.69
C LEU A 138 -16.37 -10.88 -6.05
N ARG A 139 -17.43 -11.55 -6.54
CA ARG A 139 -18.68 -10.89 -6.92
C ARG A 139 -19.43 -10.45 -5.65
N PRO A 140 -19.97 -9.21 -5.62
CA PRO A 140 -20.92 -8.82 -4.60
C PRO A 140 -22.13 -9.77 -4.65
N GLU A 141 -22.52 -10.35 -3.52
CA GLU A 141 -23.79 -11.09 -3.45
C GLU A 141 -24.93 -10.15 -3.87
N THR A 142 -25.65 -10.52 -4.92
CA THR A 142 -26.93 -9.91 -5.25
C THR A 142 -27.88 -10.22 -4.11
N ARG A 143 -28.20 -9.20 -3.30
CA ARG A 143 -29.24 -9.33 -2.28
C ARG A 143 -30.57 -9.56 -3.02
N PRO A 144 -31.36 -10.58 -2.64
CA PRO A 144 -32.73 -10.74 -3.15
C PRO A 144 -33.62 -9.59 -2.67
#